data_AF-A0A257JFL7-F1
#
_entry.id   AF-A0A257JFL7-F1
#
_cell.length_a   1.000
_cell.length_b   1.000
_cell.length_c   1.000
_cell.angle_alpha   90.00
_cell.angle_beta   90.00
_cell.angle_gamma   90.00
#
_symmetry.space_group_name_H-M   'P 1'
#
loop_
_entity.id
_entity.type
_entity.pdbx_description
1 polymer ?
#
loop_
_entity_poly.entity_id
_entity_poly.type
_entity_poly.pdbx_seq_one_letter_code
_entity_poly.pdbx_strand_id
1 'polypeptide(L)' 'MTTFADYEACDALGLADLIRRREVSAAEVLEAAIQRVEARNPALNAVVHTFFDEARATAAQPLQGPFAGVPFMLKDLG' A
#
# COMPACT_ATOMS: atom_id res chain seq x y z
N MET A 1 -0.03 14.88 5.87
CA MET A 1 0.32 13.57 6.48
C MET A 1 1.65 13.16 5.88
N THR A 2 2.61 12.88 6.74
CA THR A 2 3.99 12.53 6.38
C THR A 2 3.97 11.19 5.66
N THR A 3 4.51 11.14 4.45
CA THR A 3 4.57 9.91 3.65
C THR A 3 5.81 9.10 4.07
N PHE A 4 5.69 7.77 4.05
CA PHE A 4 6.83 6.89 4.32
C PHE A 4 7.85 7.00 3.17
N ALA A 5 8.94 7.72 3.41
CA ALA A 5 9.95 8.04 2.39
C ALA A 5 10.66 6.78 1.85
N ASP A 6 10.89 5.78 2.71
CA ASP A 6 11.64 4.57 2.39
C ASP A 6 10.79 3.44 1.79
N TYR A 7 9.55 3.73 1.38
CA TYR A 7 8.60 2.74 0.84
C TYR A 7 9.20 1.85 -0.27
N GLU A 8 10.03 2.41 -1.15
CA GLU A 8 10.61 1.66 -2.28
C GLU A 8 11.82 0.81 -1.91
N ALA A 9 12.41 1.05 -0.73
CA ALA A 9 13.52 0.27 -0.22
C ALA A 9 13.04 -1.02 0.49
N CYS A 10 11.73 -1.17 0.71
CA CYS A 10 11.15 -2.30 1.39
C CYS A 10 10.40 -3.21 0.41
N ASP A 11 10.62 -4.53 0.54
CA ASP A 11 9.72 -5.52 -0.06
C ASP A 11 8.49 -5.77 0.84
N ALA A 12 7.60 -6.67 0.43
CA ALA A 12 6.39 -6.99 1.17
C ALA A 12 6.68 -7.55 2.59
N LEU A 13 7.78 -8.29 2.77
CA LEU A 13 8.17 -8.83 4.08
C LEU A 13 8.70 -7.72 4.99
N GLY A 14 9.51 -6.82 4.46
CA GLY A 14 10.01 -5.64 5.15
C GLY A 14 8.88 -4.71 5.58
N LEU A 15 7.94 -4.40 4.68
CA LEU A 15 6.76 -3.61 5.03
C LEU A 15 5.91 -4.27 6.11
N ALA A 16 5.69 -5.59 6.02
CA ALA A 16 4.96 -6.33 7.05
C ALA A 16 5.67 -6.28 8.41
N ASP A 17 7.00 -6.38 8.44
CA ASP A 17 7.78 -6.28 9.69
C ASP A 17 7.66 -4.90 10.34
N LEU A 18 7.81 -3.83 9.55
CA LEU A 18 7.70 -2.45 10.02
C LEU A 18 6.31 -2.15 10.58
N ILE A 19 5.25 -2.61 9.89
CA ILE A 19 3.87 -2.47 10.35
C ILE A 19 3.64 -3.24 11.65
N ARG A 20 4.12 -4.50 11.72
CA ARG A 20 3.99 -5.36 12.91
C ARG A 20 4.70 -4.76 14.13
N ARG A 21 5.85 -4.12 13.92
CA ARG A 21 6.63 -3.41 14.95
C ARG A 21 6.10 -2.01 15.25
N ARG A 22 5.07 -1.55 14.52
CA ARG A 22 4.45 -0.22 14.62
C ARG A 22 5.41 0.94 14.35
N GLU A 23 6.43 0.70 13.53
CA GLU A 23 7.35 1.76 13.07
C GLU A 23 6.69 2.64 11.99
N VAL A 24 5.77 2.05 11.25
CA VAL A 24 4.84 2.72 10.34
C VAL A 24 3.46 2.10 10.46
N SER A 25 2.41 2.85 10.16
CA SER A 25 1.05 2.34 10.08
C SER A 25 0.72 1.79 8.69
N ALA A 26 -0.26 0.87 8.61
CA ALA A 26 -0.79 0.39 7.33
C ALA A 26 -1.35 1.54 6.47
N ALA A 27 -1.94 2.55 7.10
CA ALA A 27 -2.43 3.75 6.40
C ALA A 27 -1.29 4.57 5.77
N GLU A 28 -0.18 4.77 6.47
CA GLU A 28 0.99 5.48 5.93
C GLU A 28 1.61 4.73 4.74
N VAL A 29 1.72 3.41 4.85
CA VAL A 29 2.22 2.56 3.76
C VAL A 29 1.27 2.57 2.57
N LEU A 30 -0.05 2.54 2.81
CA LEU A 30 -1.06 2.62 1.75
C LEU A 30 -1.00 3.96 1.01
N GLU A 31 -0.98 5.10 1.71
CA GLU A 31 -0.89 6.41 1.06
C GLU A 31 0.40 6.57 0.25
N ALA A 32 1.52 6.03 0.74
CA ALA A 32 2.78 6.00 0.01
C ALA A 32 2.66 5.19 -1.30
N ALA A 33 1.89 4.10 -1.32
CA ALA A 33 1.62 3.32 -2.53
C ALA A 33 0.71 4.09 -3.51
N ILE A 34 -0.38 4.67 -3.00
CA ILE A 34 -1.37 5.43 -3.81
C ILE A 34 -0.68 6.59 -4.53
N GLN A 35 0.13 7.39 -3.82
CA GLN A 35 0.83 8.52 -4.43
C GLN A 35 1.76 8.09 -5.58
N ARG A 36 2.38 6.91 -5.47
CA ARG A 36 3.23 6.38 -6.53
C ARG A 36 2.41 5.94 -7.74
N VAL A 37 1.24 5.33 -7.52
CA VAL A 37 0.30 5.03 -8.59
C VAL A 37 -0.14 6.31 -9.27
N GLU A 38 -0.61 7.32 -8.54
CA GLU A 38 -1.05 8.60 -9.09
C GLU A 38 0.05 9.32 -9.88
N ALA A 39 1.29 9.32 -9.37
CA ALA A 39 2.41 10.00 -10.02
C ALA A 39 2.93 9.27 -11.27
N ARG A 40 2.90 7.93 -11.30
CA ARG A 40 3.57 7.15 -12.35
C ARG A 40 2.64 6.50 -13.35
N ASN A 41 1.42 6.13 -12.94
CA ASN A 41 0.47 5.46 -13.81
C ASN A 41 0.10 6.26 -15.08
N PRO A 42 0.04 7.61 -15.09
CA PRO A 42 -0.24 8.36 -16.32
C PRO A 42 0.72 8.05 -17.48
N ALA A 43 1.99 7.73 -17.19
CA ALA A 43 2.98 7.38 -18.21
C ALA A 43 3.03 5.87 -18.50
N LEU A 44 2.72 5.03 -17.52
CA LEU A 44 2.82 3.56 -17.62
C LEU A 44 1.54 2.90 -18.13
N ASN A 45 0.38 3.49 -17.84
CA ASN A 45 -0.95 2.94 -18.11
C ASN A 45 -1.11 1.48 -17.63
N ALA A 46 -0.66 1.20 -16.40
CA ALA A 46 -0.59 -0.15 -15.83
C ALA A 46 -1.76 -0.48 -14.89
N VAL A 47 -2.34 0.52 -14.22
CA VAL A 47 -3.46 0.38 -13.30
C VAL A 47 -4.73 0.85 -13.99
N VAL A 48 -5.64 -0.07 -14.26
CA VAL A 48 -6.91 0.17 -14.98
C VAL A 48 -8.10 0.42 -14.05
N HIS A 49 -8.02 -0.09 -12.81
CA HIS A 49 -9.02 0.09 -11.77
C HIS A 49 -8.34 0.38 -10.42
N THR A 50 -8.92 1.29 -9.65
CA THR A 50 -8.42 1.70 -8.34
C THR A 50 -9.47 1.42 -7.28
N PHE A 51 -9.04 0.88 -6.14
CA PHE A 51 -9.86 0.57 -4.97
C PHE A 51 -9.36 1.37 -3.76
N PHE A 52 -8.97 2.63 -3.99
CA PHE A 52 -8.24 3.42 -2.99
C PHE A 52 -9.07 3.68 -1.74
N ASP A 53 -10.36 3.97 -1.88
CA ASP A 53 -11.22 4.29 -0.75
C ASP A 53 -11.56 3.03 0.05
N GLU A 54 -11.80 1.90 -0.62
CA GLU A 54 -11.97 0.60 0.03
C GLU A 54 -10.69 0.16 0.75
N ALA A 55 -9.52 0.39 0.14
CA ALA A 55 -8.24 0.11 0.75
C ALA A 55 -8.01 0.97 2.00
N ARG A 56 -8.36 2.27 1.96
CA ARG A 56 -8.29 3.17 3.13
C ARG A 56 -9.22 2.72 4.25
N ALA A 57 -10.46 2.38 3.91
CA ALA A 57 -11.42 1.85 4.87
C ALA A 57 -10.92 0.55 5.51
N THR A 58 -10.30 -0.34 4.73
CA THR A 58 -9.69 -1.58 5.22
C THR A 58 -8.49 -1.33 6.14
N ALA A 59 -7.59 -0.41 5.74
CA ALA A 59 -6.41 -0.06 6.52
C ALA A 59 -6.72 0.60 7.87
N ALA A 60 -7.93 1.16 8.03
CA ALA A 60 -8.40 1.73 9.28
C ALA A 60 -8.94 0.68 10.28
N GLN A 61 -9.09 -0.59 9.86
CA GLN A 61 -9.59 -1.66 10.70
C GLN A 61 -8.44 -2.50 11.29
N PRO A 62 -8.69 -3.30 12.36
CA PRO A 62 -7.74 -4.30 12.82
C PRO A 62 -7.45 -5.34 11.73
N LEU A 63 -6.18 -5.47 11.35
CA LEU A 63 -5.70 -6.43 10.35
C LEU A 63 -4.93 -7.57 11.01
N GLN A 64 -5.02 -8.77 10.43
CA GLN A 64 -4.33 -9.97 10.92
C GLN A 64 -3.73 -10.77 9.77
N GLY A 65 -2.71 -11.55 10.07
CA GLY A 65 -2.01 -12.40 9.10
C GLY A 65 -0.59 -11.95 8.77
N PRO A 66 0.16 -12.75 8.01
CA PRO A 66 1.59 -12.54 7.77
C PRO A 66 1.90 -11.26 6.98
N PHE A 67 0.96 -10.76 6.18
CA PHE A 67 1.09 -9.53 5.39
C PHE A 67 0.07 -8.46 5.80
N ALA A 68 -0.38 -8.49 7.06
CA ALA A 68 -1.36 -7.52 7.57
C ALA A 68 -0.91 -6.08 7.30
N GLY A 69 -1.69 -5.34 6.51
CA GLY A 69 -1.44 -3.94 6.18
C GLY A 69 -0.54 -3.69 4.96
N VAL A 70 -0.01 -4.73 4.30
CA VAL A 70 0.79 -4.58 3.08
C VAL A 70 -0.13 -4.35 1.87
N PRO A 71 0.00 -3.24 1.12
CA PRO A 71 -0.77 -3.00 -0.08
C PRO A 71 -0.32 -3.91 -1.22
N PHE A 72 -1.27 -4.38 -2.02
CA PHE A 72 -1.01 -5.19 -3.21
C PHE A 72 -2.00 -4.84 -4.32
N MET A 73 -1.69 -5.28 -5.54
CA MET A 73 -2.54 -5.13 -6.71
C MET A 73 -3.03 -6.50 -7.17
N LEU A 74 -4.25 -6.54 -7.71
CA LEU A 74 -4.79 -7.71 -8.37
C LEU A 74 -4.73 -7.50 -9.88
N LYS A 75 -4.29 -8.54 -10.60
CA LYS A 75 -4.30 -8.52 -12.06
C LYS A 75 -5.75 -8.69 -12.53
N ASP A 76 -6.19 -7.77 -13.36
CA ASP A 76 -7.43 -7.93 -14.10
C ASP A 76 -7.23 -8.97 -15.22
N LEU A 77 -7.99 -10.05 -15.18
CA LEU A 77 -7.92 -11.18 -16.11
C LEU A 77 -9.33 -11.47 -16.62
N GLY A 78 -9.52 -11.29 -17.92
CA GLY A 78 -10.72 -11.68 -18.68
C GLY A 78 -10.36 -12.58 -19.85
#